data_AF-A0A662DM10-F1
#
_entry.id   AF-A0A662DM10-F1
#
_cell.length_a   1.000
_cell.length_b   1.000
_cell.length_c   1.000
_cell.angle_alpha   90.00
_cell.angle_beta   90.00
_cell.angle_gamma   90.00
#
_symmetry.space_group_name_H-M   'P 1'
#
loop_
_entity.id
_entity.type
_entity.pdbx_description
1 polymer ?
#
loop_
_entity_poly.entity_id
_entity_poly.type
_entity_poly.pdbx_seq_one_letter_code
_entity_poly.pdbx_strand_id
1 'polypeptide(L)'
;MGNDAWGGDAASLVEAFRSGERSPSEELQATFDAIDASDLNAICYEDREASVAAAASADVQLPFGGVPVGIKELNEVQGWPNTSASVPFKDRVATFTTTNVERIVNLGGAVLAGQTTASEFGGVNLTRTEIHGATHNPWELGKTPGGSSGGSAAAVAGGIYTIATGGDGGGSIRIPAGFSGLVGLKGTFGRIPLGPEAEYGNLTVSTGCMTRSVRDTARWFDVCNGHDPRDPLSLARVEGWERGLGSHLDELAGARVAVVSDWGGAIVSPIMWELLEEAATNLISDRGMTRIDDVDTHVPRMGAAWSISGMIAVKAALGDMWPDCADVLTPEMRMGLEATA
;
A
#
# COMPACT_ATOMS: atom_id res chain seq x y z
N MET A 1 25.06 2.50 -18.70
CA MET A 1 23.94 2.60 -17.74
C MET A 1 23.55 1.17 -17.41
N GLY A 2 23.34 0.84 -16.14
CA GLY A 2 23.05 -0.54 -15.73
C GLY A 2 21.74 -1.03 -16.33
N ASN A 3 21.62 -2.35 -16.52
CA ASN A 3 20.36 -3.00 -16.88
C ASN A 3 19.41 -3.13 -15.69
N ASP A 4 19.85 -2.74 -14.49
CA ASP A 4 19.05 -2.84 -13.27
C ASP A 4 17.89 -1.83 -13.30
N ALA A 5 16.81 -2.17 -12.60
CA ALA A 5 15.70 -1.27 -12.33
C ALA A 5 16.16 -0.04 -11.53
N TRP A 6 15.40 1.05 -11.63
CA TRP A 6 15.77 2.33 -11.05
C TRP A 6 15.86 2.29 -9.53
N GLY A 7 17.06 2.51 -8.99
CA GLY A 7 17.32 2.52 -7.55
C GLY A 7 16.86 3.80 -6.82
N GLY A 8 16.63 4.90 -7.54
CA GLY A 8 16.11 6.15 -6.99
C GLY A 8 14.60 6.07 -6.69
N ASP A 9 13.96 7.20 -6.40
CA ASP A 9 12.51 7.24 -6.18
C ASP A 9 11.74 7.56 -7.48
N ALA A 10 10.42 7.42 -7.49
CA ALA A 10 9.59 7.58 -8.69
C ALA A 10 9.70 9.01 -9.26
N ALA A 11 9.79 10.02 -8.39
CA ALA A 11 10.00 11.39 -8.82
C ALA A 11 11.31 11.58 -9.58
N SER A 12 12.42 11.01 -9.09
CA SER A 12 13.71 11.06 -9.80
C SER A 12 13.71 10.27 -11.11
N LEU A 13 12.96 9.18 -11.17
CA LEU A 13 12.81 8.39 -12.40
C LEU A 13 12.11 9.19 -13.49
N VAL A 14 11.04 9.93 -13.16
CA VAL A 14 10.37 10.81 -14.11
C VAL A 14 11.31 11.91 -14.63
N GLU A 15 12.17 12.47 -13.77
CA GLU A 15 13.18 13.44 -14.21
C GLU A 15 14.22 12.80 -15.16
N ALA A 16 14.63 11.55 -14.89
CA ALA A 16 15.51 10.79 -15.79
C ALA A 16 14.86 10.54 -17.16
N PHE A 17 13.53 10.31 -17.19
CA PHE A 17 12.78 10.22 -18.44
C PHE A 17 12.75 11.55 -19.20
N ARG A 18 12.52 12.66 -18.51
CA ARG A 18 12.46 14.00 -19.11
C ARG A 18 13.81 14.47 -19.65
N SER A 19 14.90 14.09 -18.99
CA SER A 19 16.27 14.43 -19.40
C SER A 19 16.80 13.53 -20.52
N GLY A 20 16.14 12.39 -20.78
CA GLY A 20 16.59 11.36 -21.71
C GLY A 20 17.71 10.48 -21.16
N GLU A 21 17.97 10.51 -19.85
CA GLU A 21 18.92 9.60 -19.17
C GLU A 21 18.43 8.14 -19.19
N ARG A 22 17.10 7.97 -19.08
CA ARG A 22 16.41 6.68 -19.12
C ARG A 22 15.15 6.87 -19.96
N SER A 23 14.63 5.83 -20.61
CA SER A 23 13.30 5.85 -21.22
C SER A 23 12.30 4.97 -20.47
N PRO A 24 10.99 5.26 -20.55
CA PRO A 24 9.95 4.41 -19.95
C PRO A 24 10.03 2.94 -20.41
N SER A 25 10.36 2.70 -21.68
CA SER A 25 10.48 1.34 -22.22
C SER A 25 11.70 0.60 -21.68
N GLU A 26 12.85 1.27 -21.56
CA GLU A 26 14.04 0.69 -20.91
C GLU A 26 13.78 0.38 -19.44
N GLU A 27 13.08 1.26 -18.74
CA GLU A 27 12.77 1.03 -17.32
C GLU A 27 11.77 -0.08 -17.11
N LEU A 28 10.73 -0.18 -17.95
CA LEU A 28 9.79 -1.29 -17.88
C LEU A 28 10.50 -2.63 -18.15
N GLN A 29 11.41 -2.68 -19.12
CA GLN A 29 12.19 -3.90 -19.38
C GLN A 29 13.06 -4.27 -18.17
N ALA A 30 13.76 -3.30 -17.59
CA ALA A 30 14.55 -3.52 -16.39
C ALA A 30 13.70 -3.96 -15.18
N THR A 31 12.47 -3.44 -15.08
CA THR A 31 11.48 -3.87 -14.09
C THR A 31 11.11 -5.34 -14.28
N PHE A 32 10.83 -5.76 -15.52
CA PHE A 32 10.54 -7.17 -15.82
C PHE A 32 11.74 -8.09 -15.56
N ASP A 33 12.94 -7.65 -15.92
CA ASP A 33 14.17 -8.39 -15.61
C ASP A 33 14.35 -8.55 -14.08
N ALA A 34 14.01 -7.51 -13.30
CA ALA A 34 14.03 -7.55 -11.84
C ALA A 34 12.94 -8.46 -11.25
N ILE A 35 11.75 -8.53 -11.86
CA ILE A 35 10.70 -9.48 -11.48
C ILE A 35 11.19 -10.92 -11.71
N ASP A 36 11.72 -11.20 -12.90
CA ASP A 36 12.17 -12.54 -13.30
C ASP A 36 13.35 -13.05 -12.45
N ALA A 37 14.19 -12.14 -11.94
CA ALA A 37 15.34 -12.46 -11.10
C ALA A 37 15.02 -12.55 -9.60
N SER A 38 13.79 -12.23 -9.17
CA SER A 38 13.47 -12.07 -7.75
C SER A 38 12.97 -13.34 -7.07
N ASP A 39 13.57 -13.67 -5.93
CA ASP A 39 13.10 -14.73 -5.02
C ASP A 39 12.07 -14.22 -3.99
N LEU A 40 11.60 -12.97 -4.09
CA LEU A 40 10.73 -12.37 -3.08
C LEU A 40 9.28 -12.86 -3.12
N ASN A 41 8.85 -13.47 -4.23
CA ASN A 41 7.47 -13.88 -4.46
C ASN A 41 6.46 -12.74 -4.18
N ALA A 42 6.75 -11.57 -4.78
CA ALA A 42 6.00 -10.33 -4.53
C ALA A 42 4.94 -10.02 -5.60
N ILE A 43 5.01 -10.66 -6.77
CA ILE A 43 4.17 -10.40 -7.95
C ILE A 43 3.33 -11.64 -8.23
N CYS A 44 2.02 -11.48 -8.45
CA CYS A 44 1.09 -12.58 -8.72
C CYS A 44 0.48 -12.56 -10.13
N TYR A 45 0.57 -11.44 -10.85
CA TYR A 45 0.06 -11.32 -12.22
C TYR A 45 0.79 -10.22 -13.00
N GLU A 46 0.95 -10.39 -14.31
CA GLU A 46 1.56 -9.43 -15.22
C GLU A 46 0.85 -9.45 -16.57
N ASP A 47 0.58 -8.27 -17.14
CA ASP A 47 0.10 -8.10 -18.51
C ASP A 47 1.19 -7.42 -19.35
N ARG A 48 2.27 -8.15 -19.62
CA ARG A 48 3.49 -7.58 -20.22
C ARG A 48 3.23 -6.93 -21.57
N GLU A 49 2.35 -7.50 -22.39
CA GLU A 49 2.02 -6.93 -23.71
C GLU A 49 1.39 -5.54 -23.58
N ALA A 50 0.38 -5.40 -22.72
CA ALA A 50 -0.27 -4.11 -22.47
C ALA A 50 0.69 -3.11 -21.82
N SER A 51 1.52 -3.55 -20.87
CA SER A 51 2.52 -2.69 -20.23
C SER A 51 3.53 -2.14 -21.23
N VAL A 52 4.05 -2.98 -22.15
CA VAL A 52 5.01 -2.58 -23.19
C VAL A 52 4.40 -1.53 -24.11
N ALA A 53 3.17 -1.74 -24.56
CA ALA A 53 2.46 -0.78 -25.39
C ALA A 53 2.27 0.57 -24.66
N ALA A 54 1.86 0.53 -23.39
CA ALA A 54 1.66 1.72 -22.58
C ALA A 54 2.97 2.51 -22.34
N ALA A 55 4.07 1.81 -22.04
CA ALA A 55 5.38 2.45 -21.85
C ALA A 55 5.92 3.09 -23.13
N ALA A 56 5.70 2.47 -24.29
CA ALA A 56 6.13 3.02 -25.58
C ALA A 56 5.43 4.34 -25.95
N SER A 57 4.23 4.59 -25.42
CA SER A 57 3.44 5.80 -25.65
C SER A 57 3.29 6.69 -24.42
N ALA A 58 4.13 6.50 -23.40
CA ALA A 58 3.98 7.21 -22.13
C ALA A 58 4.24 8.73 -22.25
N ASP A 59 3.37 9.54 -21.65
CA ASP A 59 3.58 10.98 -21.52
C ASP A 59 4.40 11.28 -20.25
N VAL A 60 5.70 11.47 -20.43
CA VAL A 60 6.66 11.78 -19.35
C VAL A 60 6.46 13.18 -18.73
N GLN A 61 5.56 14.01 -19.27
CA GLN A 61 5.19 15.29 -18.66
C GLN A 61 4.20 15.13 -17.50
N LEU A 62 3.53 13.98 -17.39
CA LEU A 62 2.62 13.68 -16.29
C LEU A 62 3.39 13.37 -14.99
N PRO A 63 2.74 13.48 -13.80
CA PRO A 63 3.41 13.36 -12.49
C PRO A 63 4.21 12.06 -12.28
N PHE A 64 3.72 10.96 -12.83
CA PHE A 64 4.32 9.61 -12.83
C PHE A 64 4.44 9.06 -14.25
N GLY A 65 4.56 9.95 -15.25
CA GLY A 65 4.56 9.62 -16.66
C GLY A 65 5.58 8.54 -17.02
N GLY A 66 5.11 7.36 -17.40
CA GLY A 66 5.95 6.23 -17.81
C GLY A 66 6.51 5.37 -16.67
N VAL A 67 6.21 5.69 -15.40
CA VAL A 67 6.71 4.91 -14.25
C VAL A 67 5.99 3.56 -14.18
N PRO A 68 6.71 2.42 -14.18
CA PRO A 68 6.13 1.11 -13.89
C PRO A 68 5.61 1.06 -12.45
N VAL A 69 4.32 0.81 -12.26
CA VAL A 69 3.67 0.72 -10.94
C VAL A 69 3.15 -0.68 -10.66
N GLY A 70 3.41 -1.16 -9.44
CA GLY A 70 2.81 -2.38 -8.90
C GLY A 70 1.43 -2.11 -8.29
N ILE A 71 0.44 -2.94 -8.59
CA ILE A 71 -0.93 -2.80 -8.08
C ILE A 71 -1.19 -3.88 -7.04
N LYS A 72 -1.51 -3.50 -5.79
CA LYS A 72 -1.93 -4.45 -4.76
C LYS A 72 -3.06 -5.31 -5.29
N GLU A 73 -3.01 -6.62 -5.10
CA GLU A 73 -4.03 -7.58 -5.54
C GLU A 73 -5.47 -7.27 -5.08
N LEU A 74 -5.62 -6.48 -4.02
CA LEU A 74 -6.92 -5.99 -3.51
C LEU A 74 -7.33 -4.63 -4.11
N ASN A 75 -6.65 -4.17 -5.16
CA ASN A 75 -7.05 -3.05 -6.00
C ASN A 75 -7.32 -3.61 -7.39
N GLU A 76 -8.57 -3.50 -7.81
CA GLU A 76 -9.02 -4.10 -9.08
C GLU A 76 -8.53 -3.31 -10.28
N VAL A 77 -8.19 -4.05 -11.32
CA VAL A 77 -7.87 -3.54 -12.65
C VAL A 77 -8.72 -4.34 -13.62
N GLN A 78 -9.57 -3.67 -14.39
CA GLN A 78 -10.50 -4.34 -15.29
C GLN A 78 -9.76 -5.33 -16.20
N GLY A 79 -10.19 -6.59 -16.22
CA GLY A 79 -9.58 -7.67 -17.00
C GLY A 79 -8.42 -8.40 -16.31
N TRP A 80 -7.91 -7.91 -15.19
CA TRP A 80 -6.91 -8.62 -14.37
C TRP A 80 -7.59 -9.56 -13.37
N PRO A 81 -6.84 -10.53 -12.80
CA PRO A 81 -7.34 -11.34 -11.69
C PRO A 81 -7.83 -10.48 -10.52
N ASN A 82 -8.98 -10.84 -9.96
CA ASN A 82 -9.50 -10.30 -8.71
C ASN A 82 -9.73 -11.45 -7.75
N THR A 83 -8.67 -12.09 -7.26
CA THR A 83 -8.82 -13.32 -6.44
C THR A 83 -9.06 -13.02 -4.96
N SER A 84 -8.98 -11.75 -4.54
CA SER A 84 -8.83 -11.37 -3.13
C SER A 84 -7.72 -12.14 -2.40
N ALA A 85 -6.70 -12.59 -3.13
CA ALA A 85 -5.62 -13.45 -2.67
C ALA A 85 -6.11 -14.78 -2.05
N SER A 86 -7.26 -15.31 -2.51
CA SER A 86 -7.95 -16.46 -1.91
C SER A 86 -8.37 -17.51 -2.96
N VAL A 87 -8.23 -18.79 -2.61
CA VAL A 87 -8.51 -19.92 -3.52
C VAL A 87 -9.96 -19.96 -4.04
N PRO A 88 -11.01 -19.70 -3.25
CA PRO A 88 -12.39 -19.70 -3.74
C PRO A 88 -12.66 -18.70 -4.87
N PHE A 89 -11.85 -17.65 -5.00
CA PHE A 89 -11.98 -16.63 -6.03
C PHE A 89 -10.87 -16.69 -7.09
N LYS A 90 -10.09 -17.78 -7.17
CA LYS A 90 -8.95 -17.91 -8.09
C LYS A 90 -9.26 -17.62 -9.56
N ASP A 91 -10.49 -17.89 -10.00
CA ASP A 91 -10.94 -17.73 -11.39
C ASP A 91 -11.71 -16.41 -11.62
N ARG A 92 -11.83 -15.54 -10.59
CA ARG A 92 -12.53 -14.27 -10.69
C ARG A 92 -11.66 -13.23 -11.38
N VAL A 93 -12.27 -12.51 -12.32
CA VAL A 93 -11.66 -11.42 -13.09
C VAL A 93 -12.36 -10.11 -12.73
N ALA A 94 -11.59 -9.05 -12.53
CA ALA A 94 -12.11 -7.72 -12.23
C ALA A 94 -12.94 -7.17 -13.40
N THR A 95 -14.13 -6.65 -13.08
CA THR A 95 -15.05 -6.02 -14.04
C THR A 95 -14.86 -4.51 -14.16
N PHE A 96 -14.09 -3.91 -13.25
CA PHE A 96 -13.78 -2.49 -13.23
C PHE A 96 -12.35 -2.24 -12.69
N THR A 97 -11.89 -1.00 -12.83
CA THR A 97 -10.63 -0.53 -12.24
C THR A 97 -10.93 0.41 -11.07
N THR A 98 -10.28 0.23 -9.92
CA THR A 98 -10.53 1.10 -8.75
C THR A 98 -10.09 2.54 -9.01
N THR A 99 -10.79 3.52 -8.42
CA THR A 99 -10.56 4.95 -8.66
C THR A 99 -9.11 5.38 -8.43
N ASN A 100 -8.40 4.82 -7.45
CA ASN A 100 -6.98 5.14 -7.23
C ASN A 100 -6.10 4.68 -8.39
N VAL A 101 -6.38 3.52 -8.98
CA VAL A 101 -5.65 2.98 -10.12
C VAL A 101 -6.02 3.75 -11.39
N GLU A 102 -7.31 4.07 -11.59
CA GLU A 102 -7.75 4.96 -12.67
C GLU A 102 -7.00 6.30 -12.63
N ARG A 103 -6.85 6.91 -11.44
CA ARG A 103 -6.19 8.21 -11.27
C ARG A 103 -4.68 8.14 -11.48
N ILE A 104 -3.99 7.15 -10.91
CA ILE A 104 -2.53 7.05 -11.09
C ILE A 104 -2.14 6.81 -12.57
N VAL A 105 -2.99 6.12 -13.33
CA VAL A 105 -2.80 5.93 -14.77
C VAL A 105 -3.23 7.18 -15.55
N ASN A 106 -4.48 7.61 -15.43
CA ASN A 106 -5.04 8.65 -16.33
C ASN A 106 -4.55 10.06 -15.99
N LEU A 107 -4.36 10.38 -14.71
CA LEU A 107 -3.88 11.69 -14.27
C LEU A 107 -2.38 11.67 -13.95
N GLY A 108 -1.88 10.52 -13.47
CA GLY A 108 -0.47 10.34 -13.14
C GLY A 108 0.39 9.92 -14.33
N GLY A 109 -0.16 9.23 -15.34
CA GLY A 109 0.61 8.70 -16.48
C GLY A 109 1.42 7.45 -16.16
N ALA A 110 1.15 6.77 -15.04
CA ALA A 110 1.87 5.56 -14.67
C ALA A 110 1.51 4.37 -15.58
N VAL A 111 2.45 3.44 -15.73
CA VAL A 111 2.30 2.20 -16.50
C VAL A 111 2.00 1.05 -15.56
N LEU A 112 0.86 0.41 -15.73
CA LEU A 112 0.50 -0.79 -14.96
C LEU A 112 1.47 -1.92 -15.33
N ALA A 113 2.36 -2.29 -14.41
CA ALA A 113 3.44 -3.25 -14.69
C ALA A 113 3.13 -4.66 -14.19
N GLY A 114 2.39 -4.77 -13.08
CA GLY A 114 2.00 -6.06 -12.51
C GLY A 114 1.17 -5.90 -11.25
N GLN A 115 0.56 -7.01 -10.83
CA GLN A 115 -0.20 -7.12 -9.60
C GLN A 115 0.68 -7.71 -8.51
N THR A 116 0.71 -7.09 -7.33
CA THR A 116 1.51 -7.53 -6.18
C THR A 116 0.67 -8.40 -5.25
N THR A 117 1.31 -9.39 -4.63
CA THR A 117 0.67 -10.28 -3.66
C THR A 117 0.14 -9.50 -2.45
N ALA A 118 -1.00 -9.96 -1.91
CA ALA A 118 -1.57 -9.44 -0.69
C ALA A 118 -1.90 -10.58 0.30
N SER A 119 -2.17 -10.23 1.56
CA SER A 119 -2.80 -11.19 2.47
C SER A 119 -4.20 -11.54 1.98
N GLU A 120 -4.63 -12.77 2.24
CA GLU A 120 -5.99 -13.24 1.94
C GLU A 120 -7.04 -12.28 2.51
N PHE A 121 -7.91 -11.74 1.64
CA PHE A 121 -8.91 -10.69 1.93
C PHE A 121 -8.38 -9.41 2.60
N GLY A 122 -7.07 -9.24 2.67
CA GLY A 122 -6.44 -8.20 3.46
C GLY A 122 -6.56 -8.40 4.98
N GLY A 123 -6.95 -9.60 5.43
CA GLY A 123 -7.43 -9.85 6.79
C GLY A 123 -6.34 -10.04 7.86
N VAL A 124 -5.09 -10.24 7.46
CA VAL A 124 -3.97 -10.47 8.39
C VAL A 124 -2.76 -9.57 8.11
N ASN A 125 -1.89 -9.41 9.10
CA ASN A 125 -0.70 -8.56 9.06
C ASN A 125 0.57 -9.28 8.53
N LEU A 126 0.39 -10.34 7.73
CA LEU A 126 1.45 -11.10 7.06
C LEU A 126 1.00 -11.51 5.67
N THR A 127 1.90 -11.55 4.69
CA THR A 127 1.55 -11.87 3.30
C THR A 127 1.94 -13.32 2.98
N ARG A 128 1.03 -14.25 3.28
CA ARG A 128 1.07 -15.66 2.93
C ARG A 128 -0.33 -16.11 2.57
N THR A 129 -0.51 -16.73 1.41
CA THR A 129 -1.80 -17.26 0.98
C THR A 129 -1.64 -18.67 0.42
N GLU A 130 -2.72 -19.44 0.40
CA GLU A 130 -2.70 -20.79 -0.18
C GLU A 130 -2.55 -20.74 -1.71
N ILE A 131 -2.96 -19.64 -2.36
CA ILE A 131 -2.86 -19.45 -3.82
C ILE A 131 -1.45 -19.04 -4.27
N HIS A 132 -0.77 -18.14 -3.54
CA HIS A 132 0.52 -17.56 -3.97
C HIS A 132 1.71 -18.00 -3.12
N GLY A 133 1.49 -18.69 -2.01
CA GLY A 133 2.56 -18.99 -1.05
C GLY A 133 2.95 -17.77 -0.21
N ALA A 134 4.19 -17.74 0.28
CA ALA A 134 4.69 -16.67 1.16
C ALA A 134 5.47 -15.62 0.37
N THR A 135 5.18 -14.34 0.59
CA THR A 135 6.04 -13.24 0.15
C THR A 135 7.13 -13.00 1.19
N HIS A 136 8.34 -12.74 0.72
CA HIS A 136 9.52 -12.57 1.55
C HIS A 136 9.94 -11.11 1.72
N ASN A 137 10.58 -10.82 2.84
CA ASN A 137 11.16 -9.52 3.13
C ASN A 137 12.51 -9.37 2.40
N PRO A 138 12.74 -8.27 1.64
CA PRO A 138 14.00 -8.05 0.94
C PRO A 138 15.21 -7.87 1.86
N TRP A 139 15.00 -7.54 3.14
CA TRP A 139 16.08 -7.45 4.13
C TRP A 139 16.55 -8.83 4.63
N GLU A 140 15.68 -9.85 4.58
CA GLU A 140 16.01 -11.22 4.98
C GLU A 140 14.99 -12.21 4.38
N LEU A 141 15.44 -13.00 3.39
CA LEU A 141 14.61 -14.03 2.76
C LEU A 141 14.08 -15.02 3.81
N GLY A 142 12.81 -15.42 3.69
CA GLY A 142 12.14 -16.25 4.69
C GLY A 142 11.45 -15.47 5.81
N LYS A 143 11.73 -14.17 5.99
CA LYS A 143 10.97 -13.29 6.89
C LYS A 143 9.77 -12.68 6.18
N THR A 144 8.75 -12.31 6.96
CA THR A 144 7.57 -11.60 6.43
C THR A 144 7.92 -10.13 6.13
N PRO A 145 7.46 -9.56 5.01
CA PRO A 145 7.46 -8.12 4.77
C PRO A 145 6.31 -7.41 5.51
N GLY A 146 5.53 -8.14 6.33
CA GLY A 146 4.29 -7.65 6.92
C GLY A 146 3.09 -7.84 5.98
N GLY A 147 1.97 -7.19 6.31
CA GLY A 147 0.74 -7.32 5.54
C GLY A 147 -0.34 -6.31 5.93
N SER A 148 -1.37 -6.13 5.11
CA SER A 148 -1.68 -6.95 3.94
C SER A 148 -1.12 -6.49 2.61
N SER A 149 -0.42 -5.35 2.56
CA SER A 149 0.24 -4.86 1.33
C SER A 149 1.70 -5.34 1.24
N GLY A 150 1.98 -6.59 1.63
CA GLY A 150 3.35 -7.09 1.75
C GLY A 150 4.05 -7.29 0.40
N GLY A 151 3.35 -7.74 -0.65
CA GLY A 151 3.90 -7.76 -2.01
C GLY A 151 4.31 -6.38 -2.49
N SER A 152 3.45 -5.38 -2.29
CA SER A 152 3.79 -3.97 -2.60
C SER A 152 5.02 -3.48 -1.86
N ALA A 153 5.14 -3.77 -0.56
CA ALA A 153 6.33 -3.36 0.21
C ALA A 153 7.58 -4.12 -0.22
N ALA A 154 7.50 -5.43 -0.41
CA ALA A 154 8.63 -6.26 -0.85
C ALA A 154 9.11 -5.83 -2.25
N ALA A 155 8.20 -5.55 -3.18
CA ALA A 155 8.56 -5.09 -4.53
C ALA A 155 9.21 -3.71 -4.53
N VAL A 156 8.73 -2.77 -3.70
CA VAL A 156 9.33 -1.43 -3.63
C VAL A 156 10.65 -1.42 -2.87
N ALA A 157 10.75 -2.10 -1.74
CA ALA A 157 11.99 -2.17 -0.97
C ALA A 157 13.05 -3.07 -1.65
N GLY A 158 12.61 -4.09 -2.37
CA GLY A 158 13.47 -4.98 -3.16
C GLY A 158 13.91 -4.42 -4.51
N GLY A 159 13.55 -3.18 -4.84
CA GLY A 159 13.99 -2.51 -6.07
C GLY A 159 13.33 -2.99 -7.36
N ILE A 160 12.20 -3.70 -7.29
CA ILE A 160 11.42 -4.11 -8.47
C ILE A 160 10.62 -2.92 -9.01
N TYR A 161 9.90 -2.22 -8.13
CA TYR A 161 9.14 -1.02 -8.50
C TYR A 161 9.64 0.19 -7.72
N THR A 162 9.43 1.40 -8.25
CA THR A 162 9.66 2.65 -7.50
C THR A 162 8.49 3.02 -6.59
N ILE A 163 7.29 2.60 -6.96
CA ILE A 163 6.04 2.83 -6.25
C ILE A 163 5.09 1.66 -6.48
N ALA A 164 4.29 1.33 -5.47
CA ALA A 164 3.19 0.38 -5.59
C ALA A 164 1.97 0.86 -4.81
N THR A 165 0.77 0.43 -5.21
CA THR A 165 -0.45 0.77 -4.45
C THR A 165 -0.53 -0.02 -3.15
N GLY A 166 -1.33 0.46 -2.21
CA GLY A 166 -1.58 -0.18 -0.93
C GLY A 166 -2.96 0.13 -0.38
N GLY A 167 -3.37 -0.63 0.64
CA GLY A 167 -4.60 -0.37 1.39
C GLY A 167 -4.38 -0.68 2.87
N ASP A 168 -4.98 0.13 3.76
CA ASP A 168 -4.76 0.10 5.21
C ASP A 168 -6.09 0.23 5.97
N GLY A 169 -6.56 -0.89 6.53
CA GLY A 169 -7.66 -0.91 7.51
C GLY A 169 -7.15 -0.93 8.95
N GLY A 170 -6.26 -1.87 9.27
CA GLY A 170 -5.69 -2.06 10.61
C GLY A 170 -4.20 -1.76 10.73
N GLY A 171 -3.58 -1.15 9.72
CA GLY A 171 -2.12 -0.98 9.61
C GLY A 171 -1.53 -1.52 8.30
N SER A 172 -2.35 -1.97 7.35
CA SER A 172 -1.88 -2.74 6.19
C SER A 172 -1.06 -1.98 5.15
N ILE A 173 -0.85 -0.66 5.30
CA ILE A 173 0.21 0.10 4.62
C ILE A 173 1.38 0.31 5.60
N ARG A 174 1.08 0.82 6.80
CA ARG A 174 2.10 1.23 7.80
C ARG A 174 2.94 0.07 8.34
N ILE A 175 2.34 -1.09 8.60
CA ILE A 175 3.03 -2.30 9.09
C ILE A 175 4.04 -2.78 8.04
N PRO A 176 3.64 -3.10 6.79
CA PRO A 176 4.60 -3.55 5.80
C PRO A 176 5.65 -2.49 5.43
N ALA A 177 5.30 -1.20 5.47
CA ALA A 177 6.28 -0.13 5.31
C ALA A 177 7.32 -0.13 6.45
N GLY A 178 6.90 -0.27 7.71
CA GLY A 178 7.80 -0.35 8.86
C GLY A 178 8.71 -1.59 8.82
N PHE A 179 8.22 -2.73 8.33
CA PHE A 179 8.99 -3.97 8.18
C PHE A 179 10.00 -3.91 7.03
N SER A 180 9.76 -3.04 6.05
CA SER A 180 10.54 -2.97 4.81
C SER A 180 11.33 -1.65 4.67
N GLY A 181 11.30 -0.77 5.68
CA GLY A 181 12.04 0.50 5.66
C GLY A 181 11.52 1.52 4.65
N LEU A 182 10.20 1.56 4.42
CA LEU A 182 9.55 2.42 3.44
C LEU A 182 8.73 3.54 4.09
N VAL A 183 8.31 4.50 3.27
CA VAL A 183 7.28 5.48 3.64
C VAL A 183 5.91 4.84 3.40
N GLY A 184 5.11 4.74 4.46
CA GLY A 184 3.73 4.25 4.41
C GLY A 184 2.77 5.19 5.11
N LEU A 185 1.96 5.91 4.35
CA LEU A 185 0.97 6.86 4.88
C LEU A 185 -0.46 6.33 4.71
N LYS A 186 -1.16 6.15 5.82
CA LYS A 186 -2.62 5.99 5.83
C LYS A 186 -3.27 7.38 5.92
N GLY A 187 -3.80 7.87 4.81
CA GLY A 187 -4.55 9.13 4.78
C GLY A 187 -5.86 9.07 5.57
N THR A 188 -6.45 10.24 5.81
CA THR A 188 -7.82 10.38 6.33
C THR A 188 -8.77 9.51 5.51
N PHE A 189 -9.68 8.79 6.18
CA PHE A 189 -10.70 7.99 5.49
C PHE A 189 -11.49 8.86 4.49
N GLY A 190 -11.71 8.34 3.28
CA GLY A 190 -12.36 9.09 2.19
C GLY A 190 -11.47 10.09 1.44
N ARG A 191 -10.21 10.32 1.85
CA ARG A 191 -9.27 11.20 1.13
C ARG A 191 -9.01 10.71 -0.30
N ILE A 192 -8.83 9.40 -0.44
CA ILE A 192 -8.80 8.70 -1.73
C ILE A 192 -10.07 7.83 -1.77
N PRO A 193 -10.93 7.98 -2.79
CA PRO A 193 -12.19 7.24 -2.88
C PRO A 193 -12.00 5.72 -3.04
N LEU A 194 -13.01 4.97 -2.61
CA LEU A 194 -13.15 3.52 -2.80
C LEU A 194 -14.00 3.15 -4.03
N GLY A 195 -14.29 4.12 -4.91
CA GLY A 195 -15.06 3.87 -6.13
C GLY A 195 -14.34 2.98 -7.16
N PRO A 196 -15.02 2.63 -8.26
CA PRO A 196 -16.40 2.97 -8.62
C PRO A 196 -17.49 2.17 -7.87
N GLU A 197 -17.15 1.03 -7.28
CA GLU A 197 -18.07 0.17 -6.53
C GLU A 197 -17.74 0.23 -5.04
N ALA A 198 -17.98 1.40 -4.43
CA ALA A 198 -17.61 1.62 -3.04
C ALA A 198 -18.38 0.68 -2.09
N GLU A 199 -17.66 -0.25 -1.49
CA GLU A 199 -18.18 -1.13 -0.43
C GLU A 199 -17.64 -0.70 0.94
N TYR A 200 -18.53 -0.67 1.93
CA TYR A 200 -18.21 -0.24 3.28
C TYR A 200 -18.31 -1.42 4.25
N GLY A 201 -17.14 -1.95 4.62
CA GLY A 201 -17.00 -2.89 5.73
C GLY A 201 -16.94 -2.15 7.07
N ASN A 202 -15.89 -2.43 7.85
CA ASN A 202 -15.67 -1.82 9.17
C ASN A 202 -15.26 -0.32 9.15
N LEU A 203 -15.40 0.36 8.01
CA LEU A 203 -15.09 1.80 7.81
C LEU A 203 -13.66 2.22 8.19
N THR A 204 -12.70 1.29 8.15
CA THR A 204 -11.29 1.59 8.49
C THR A 204 -10.36 1.68 7.30
N VAL A 205 -10.76 1.09 6.16
CA VAL A 205 -9.91 0.93 4.98
C VAL A 205 -9.71 2.27 4.27
N SER A 206 -8.45 2.70 4.20
CA SER A 206 -8.01 3.78 3.31
C SER A 206 -7.05 3.23 2.26
N THR A 207 -7.18 3.70 1.03
CA THR A 207 -6.22 3.42 -0.05
C THR A 207 -5.03 4.37 0.03
N GLY A 208 -3.86 3.91 -0.42
CA GLY A 208 -2.63 4.68 -0.44
C GLY A 208 -1.56 4.04 -1.32
N CYS A 209 -0.30 4.29 -1.00
CA CYS A 209 0.85 3.78 -1.73
C CYS A 209 1.98 3.33 -0.78
N MET A 210 2.92 2.59 -1.35
CA MET A 210 4.23 2.25 -0.81
C MET A 210 5.30 2.99 -1.61
N THR A 211 6.13 3.78 -0.95
CA THR A 211 7.18 4.57 -1.64
C THR A 211 8.49 4.59 -0.85
N ARG A 212 9.59 4.87 -1.56
CA ARG A 212 10.91 5.09 -0.95
C ARG A 212 11.09 6.49 -0.38
N SER A 213 10.30 7.46 -0.82
CA SER A 213 10.44 8.86 -0.42
C SER A 213 9.11 9.50 -0.01
N VAL A 214 9.20 10.52 0.84
CA VAL A 214 8.06 11.33 1.26
C VAL A 214 7.46 12.10 0.08
N ARG A 215 8.30 12.56 -0.87
CA ARG A 215 7.83 13.29 -2.07
C ARG A 215 7.01 12.43 -3.02
N ASP A 216 7.34 11.15 -3.17
CA ASP A 216 6.52 10.24 -3.96
C ASP A 216 5.15 9.99 -3.31
N THR A 217 5.12 9.79 -1.98
CA THR A 217 3.85 9.67 -1.24
C THR A 217 3.02 10.94 -1.41
N ALA A 218 3.64 12.12 -1.27
CA ALA A 218 2.95 13.39 -1.42
C ALA A 218 2.40 13.58 -2.85
N ARG A 219 3.20 13.28 -3.88
CA ARG A 219 2.79 13.31 -5.28
C ARG A 219 1.64 12.33 -5.56
N TRP A 220 1.66 11.14 -4.96
CA TRP A 220 0.56 10.19 -5.04
C TRP A 220 -0.74 10.80 -4.53
N PHE A 221 -0.71 11.53 -3.40
CA PHE A 221 -1.90 12.22 -2.90
C PHE A 221 -2.34 13.34 -3.85
N ASP A 222 -1.44 14.16 -4.40
CA ASP A 222 -1.80 15.19 -5.40
C ASP A 222 -2.52 14.60 -6.63
N VAL A 223 -2.18 13.37 -7.03
CA VAL A 223 -2.80 12.66 -8.16
C VAL A 223 -4.10 11.97 -7.77
N CYS A 224 -4.11 11.22 -6.68
CA CYS A 224 -5.16 10.23 -6.40
C CYS A 224 -6.27 10.73 -5.47
N ASN A 225 -6.08 11.85 -4.76
CA ASN A 225 -7.03 12.33 -3.77
C ASN A 225 -8.22 13.12 -4.37
N GLY A 226 -9.30 13.21 -3.58
CA GLY A 226 -10.44 14.07 -3.87
C GLY A 226 -11.71 13.31 -4.24
N HIS A 227 -12.82 14.05 -4.27
CA HIS A 227 -14.18 13.52 -4.34
C HIS A 227 -14.40 12.64 -5.58
N ASP A 228 -15.24 11.61 -5.43
CA ASP A 228 -15.78 10.79 -6.50
C ASP A 228 -17.27 10.58 -6.22
N PRO A 229 -18.19 10.93 -7.14
CA PRO A 229 -19.63 10.78 -6.93
C PRO A 229 -20.08 9.32 -6.74
N ARG A 230 -19.23 8.34 -7.09
CA ARG A 230 -19.47 6.91 -6.90
C ARG A 230 -19.11 6.43 -5.48
N ASP A 231 -18.57 7.31 -4.64
CA ASP A 231 -18.24 7.06 -3.24
C ASP A 231 -18.85 8.16 -2.35
N PRO A 232 -20.00 7.92 -1.69
CA PRO A 232 -20.67 8.92 -0.85
C PRO A 232 -19.87 9.37 0.38
N LEU A 233 -18.81 8.65 0.78
CA LEU A 233 -17.93 9.03 1.90
C LEU A 233 -16.63 9.69 1.44
N SER A 234 -16.46 9.93 0.14
CA SER A 234 -15.28 10.60 -0.40
C SER A 234 -15.22 12.08 -0.04
N LEU A 235 -14.02 12.56 0.29
CA LEU A 235 -13.75 13.93 0.73
C LEU A 235 -13.39 14.85 -0.45
N ALA A 236 -13.64 16.14 -0.28
CA ALA A 236 -13.19 17.17 -1.23
C ALA A 236 -11.67 17.14 -1.44
N ARG A 237 -11.22 17.44 -2.66
CA ARG A 237 -9.81 17.45 -3.05
C ARG A 237 -9.00 18.45 -2.20
N VAL A 238 -7.81 18.03 -1.79
CA VAL A 238 -6.79 18.88 -1.17
C VAL A 238 -5.58 18.91 -2.10
N GLU A 239 -5.11 20.12 -2.39
CA GLU A 239 -4.01 20.35 -3.30
C GLU A 239 -2.72 20.62 -2.55
N GLY A 240 -1.59 20.28 -3.18
CA GLY A 240 -0.28 20.77 -2.79
C GLY A 240 0.41 19.93 -1.75
N TRP A 241 0.15 18.63 -1.79
CA TRP A 241 0.84 17.67 -0.97
C TRP A 241 2.35 17.72 -1.25
N GLU A 242 2.77 17.64 -2.51
CA GLU A 242 4.19 17.63 -2.86
C GLU A 242 4.80 19.03 -2.77
N ARG A 243 4.16 20.05 -3.37
CA ARG A 243 4.69 21.43 -3.37
C ARG A 243 4.72 22.06 -1.97
N GLY A 244 3.91 21.56 -1.05
CA GLY A 244 3.84 22.01 0.34
C GLY A 244 4.82 21.28 1.27
N LEU A 245 5.64 20.35 0.76
CA LEU A 245 6.65 19.72 1.60
C LEU A 245 7.62 20.76 2.16
N GLY A 246 7.76 20.73 3.48
CA GLY A 246 8.59 21.69 4.21
C GLY A 246 7.93 23.03 4.52
N SER A 247 6.74 23.34 4.01
CA SER A 247 6.09 24.64 4.24
C SER A 247 5.56 24.83 5.67
N HIS A 248 5.43 23.75 6.43
CA HIS A 248 4.91 23.75 7.80
C HIS A 248 6.00 23.58 8.86
N LEU A 249 7.28 23.63 8.50
CA LEU A 249 8.37 23.37 9.45
C LEU A 249 8.43 24.41 10.57
N ASP A 250 8.17 25.68 10.26
CA ASP A 250 8.15 26.76 11.24
C ASP A 250 6.97 26.62 12.22
N GLU A 251 5.85 26.04 11.76
CA GLU A 251 4.66 25.79 12.60
C GLU A 251 4.89 24.66 13.62
N LEU A 252 5.93 23.84 13.45
CA LEU A 252 6.30 22.81 14.42
C LEU A 252 6.98 23.40 15.66
N ALA A 253 7.56 24.60 15.57
CA ALA A 253 8.17 25.26 16.71
C ALA A 253 7.11 25.58 17.77
N GLY A 254 7.27 25.03 18.98
CA GLY A 254 6.30 25.14 20.06
C GLY A 254 5.08 24.23 19.93
N ALA A 255 4.98 23.42 18.86
CA ALA A 255 3.92 22.43 18.73
C ALA A 255 4.03 21.38 19.85
N ARG A 256 2.87 20.93 20.36
CA ARG A 256 2.79 19.92 21.41
C ARG A 256 2.79 18.52 20.79
N VAL A 257 3.64 17.63 21.29
CA VAL A 257 3.78 16.27 20.77
C VAL A 257 3.81 15.25 21.90
N ALA A 258 3.04 14.19 21.75
CA ALA A 258 3.03 13.05 22.66
C ALA A 258 3.82 11.90 22.04
N VAL A 259 4.74 11.31 22.80
CA VAL A 259 5.49 10.11 22.41
C VAL A 259 5.01 8.99 23.30
N VAL A 260 4.17 8.12 22.75
CA VAL A 260 3.44 7.09 23.49
C VAL A 260 3.87 5.73 22.98
N SER A 261 4.24 4.83 23.89
CA SER A 261 4.72 3.49 23.55
C SER A 261 3.61 2.60 23.00
N ASP A 262 2.53 2.43 23.74
CA ASP A 262 1.57 1.36 23.48
C ASP A 262 0.12 1.81 23.21
N TRP A 263 -0.17 3.11 23.37
CA TRP A 263 -1.53 3.66 23.34
C TRP A 263 -2.52 2.83 24.17
N GLY A 264 -2.05 2.30 25.32
CA GLY A 264 -2.87 1.52 26.25
C GLY A 264 -3.20 0.09 25.80
N GLY A 265 -2.61 -0.42 24.71
CA GLY A 265 -2.98 -1.73 24.17
C GLY A 265 -1.96 -2.50 23.34
N ALA A 266 -0.88 -1.87 22.85
CA ALA A 266 0.14 -2.56 22.06
C ALA A 266 1.20 -3.23 22.94
N ILE A 267 1.81 -4.31 22.42
CA ILE A 267 3.01 -4.89 23.01
C ILE A 267 4.19 -4.39 22.20
N VAL A 268 5.10 -3.66 22.86
CA VAL A 268 6.26 -3.06 22.20
C VAL A 268 7.53 -3.74 22.68
N SER A 269 8.37 -4.14 21.72
CA SER A 269 9.70 -4.66 22.02
C SER A 269 10.56 -3.56 22.68
N PRO A 270 11.29 -3.84 23.77
CA PRO A 270 12.13 -2.83 24.43
C PRO A 270 13.12 -2.16 23.48
N ILE A 271 13.81 -2.94 22.63
CA ILE A 271 14.77 -2.39 21.67
C ILE A 271 14.10 -1.50 20.61
N MET A 272 12.87 -1.82 20.20
CA MET A 272 12.12 -0.98 19.26
C MET A 272 11.71 0.33 19.92
N TRP A 273 11.30 0.28 21.19
CA TRP A 273 10.95 1.48 21.92
C TRP A 273 12.14 2.40 22.13
N GLU A 274 13.30 1.87 22.51
CA GLU A 274 14.52 2.66 22.67
C GLU A 274 14.87 3.44 21.39
N LEU A 275 14.82 2.79 20.22
CA LEU A 275 15.07 3.43 18.94
C LEU A 275 14.03 4.50 18.58
N LEU A 276 12.74 4.23 18.83
CA LEU A 276 11.66 5.18 18.55
C LEU A 276 11.71 6.39 19.47
N GLU A 277 12.00 6.19 20.76
CA GLU A 277 12.14 7.23 21.76
C GLU A 277 13.34 8.15 21.46
N GLU A 278 14.47 7.58 21.02
CA GLU A 278 15.64 8.34 20.58
C GLU A 278 15.30 9.19 19.34
N ALA A 279 14.71 8.58 18.31
CA ALA A 279 14.32 9.27 17.09
C ALA A 279 13.29 10.39 17.36
N ALA A 280 12.32 10.14 18.24
CA ALA A 280 11.33 11.13 18.63
C ALA A 280 11.99 12.28 19.41
N THR A 281 12.85 11.99 20.37
CA THR A 281 13.61 13.02 21.13
C THR A 281 14.43 13.90 20.20
N ASN A 282 15.12 13.30 19.23
CA ASN A 282 15.89 14.04 18.24
C ASN A 282 15.01 14.96 17.39
N LEU A 283 13.87 14.45 16.89
CA LEU A 283 12.94 15.24 16.09
C LEU A 283 12.31 16.39 16.90
N ILE A 284 11.96 16.14 18.16
CA ILE A 284 11.43 17.13 19.10
C ILE A 284 12.43 18.27 19.29
N SER A 285 13.69 17.93 19.56
CA SER A 285 14.76 18.91 19.74
C SER A 285 15.06 19.68 18.46
N ASP A 286 15.15 19.00 17.32
CA ASP A 286 15.45 19.61 16.01
C ASP A 286 14.41 20.65 15.59
N ARG A 287 13.13 20.41 15.92
CA ARG A 287 12.01 21.29 15.53
C ARG A 287 11.51 22.20 16.63
N GLY A 288 12.14 22.19 17.80
CA GLY A 288 11.71 23.01 18.95
C GLY A 288 10.28 22.69 19.41
N MET A 289 9.85 21.43 19.29
CA MET A 289 8.55 20.97 19.78
C MET A 289 8.56 20.83 21.30
N THR A 290 7.38 20.85 21.91
CA THR A 290 7.19 20.63 23.35
C THR A 290 6.58 19.25 23.58
N ARG A 291 7.34 18.35 24.20
CA ARG A 291 6.82 17.04 24.61
C ARG A 291 5.74 17.20 25.69
N ILE A 292 4.66 16.44 25.56
CA ILE A 292 3.65 16.27 26.59
C ILE A 292 3.53 14.79 26.95
N ASP A 293 3.49 14.50 28.24
CA ASP A 293 3.47 13.13 28.78
C ASP A 293 2.14 12.81 29.50
N ASP A 294 1.27 13.81 29.67
CA ASP A 294 0.01 13.74 30.40
C ASP A 294 -1.20 13.39 29.52
N VAL A 295 -0.97 12.73 28.38
CA VAL A 295 -2.04 12.32 27.47
C VAL A 295 -2.74 11.07 28.02
N ASP A 296 -4.06 11.14 28.13
CA ASP A 296 -4.88 9.94 28.38
C ASP A 296 -4.81 9.03 27.16
N THR A 297 -4.18 7.87 27.34
CA THR A 297 -3.99 6.85 26.31
C THR A 297 -5.00 5.71 26.45
N HIS A 298 -5.99 5.84 27.33
CA HIS A 298 -7.04 4.84 27.46
C HIS A 298 -7.89 4.76 26.20
N VAL A 299 -7.71 3.68 25.44
CA VAL A 299 -8.54 3.34 24.30
C VAL A 299 -9.41 2.12 24.60
N PRO A 300 -10.69 2.12 24.20
CA PRO A 300 -11.52 0.92 24.28
C PRO A 300 -10.90 -0.24 23.50
N ARG A 301 -10.95 -1.45 24.06
CA ARG A 301 -10.46 -2.66 23.37
C ARG A 301 -11.44 -3.06 22.26
N MET A 302 -11.26 -2.51 21.07
CA MET A 302 -12.13 -2.72 19.91
C MET A 302 -11.64 -3.79 18.93
N GLY A 303 -10.50 -4.44 19.19
CA GLY A 303 -9.89 -5.39 18.25
C GLY A 303 -10.82 -6.54 17.83
N ALA A 304 -11.54 -7.14 18.79
CA ALA A 304 -12.50 -8.20 18.50
C ALA A 304 -13.68 -7.69 17.65
N ALA A 305 -14.25 -6.53 18.00
CA ALA A 305 -15.34 -5.92 17.23
C ALA A 305 -14.91 -5.54 15.80
N TRP A 306 -13.70 -5.00 15.65
CA TRP A 306 -13.10 -4.69 14.35
C TRP A 306 -12.87 -5.95 13.50
N SER A 307 -12.37 -7.03 14.12
CA SER A 307 -12.16 -8.31 13.46
C SER A 307 -13.48 -8.95 13.01
N ILE A 308 -14.46 -9.07 13.91
CA ILE A 308 -15.79 -9.63 13.62
C ILE A 308 -16.48 -8.86 12.48
N SER A 309 -16.48 -7.53 12.54
CA SER A 309 -17.08 -6.71 11.47
C SER A 309 -16.39 -6.88 10.11
N GLY A 310 -15.08 -7.11 10.09
CA GLY A 310 -14.35 -7.48 8.87
C GLY A 310 -14.74 -8.87 8.34
N MET A 311 -14.89 -9.86 9.23
CA MET A 311 -15.26 -11.22 8.84
C MET A 311 -16.68 -11.32 8.27
N ILE A 312 -17.60 -10.45 8.69
CA ILE A 312 -18.95 -10.39 8.10
C ILE A 312 -18.88 -10.07 6.60
N ALA A 313 -18.02 -9.12 6.20
CA ALA A 313 -17.85 -8.77 4.78
C ALA A 313 -17.24 -9.93 3.99
N VAL A 314 -16.24 -10.62 4.54
CA VAL A 314 -15.64 -11.82 3.92
C VAL A 314 -16.66 -12.94 3.77
N LYS A 315 -17.44 -13.22 4.82
CA LYS A 315 -18.51 -14.23 4.79
C LYS A 315 -19.57 -13.90 3.74
N ALA A 316 -19.96 -12.63 3.64
CA ALA A 316 -20.89 -12.16 2.62
C ALA A 316 -20.34 -12.34 1.20
N ALA A 317 -19.05 -12.03 0.99
CA ALA A 317 -18.39 -12.24 -0.30
C ALA A 317 -18.32 -13.73 -0.68
N LEU A 318 -17.99 -14.61 0.27
CA LEU A 318 -17.92 -16.06 0.05
C LEU A 318 -19.30 -16.67 -0.28
N GLY A 319 -20.38 -16.12 0.28
CA GLY A 319 -21.75 -16.55 0.02
C GLY A 319 -21.94 -18.05 0.26
N ASP A 320 -22.53 -18.74 -0.73
CA ASP A 320 -22.86 -20.17 -0.66
C ASP A 320 -21.61 -21.09 -0.64
N MET A 321 -20.41 -20.56 -0.92
CA MET A 321 -19.18 -21.35 -0.82
C MET A 321 -18.78 -21.60 0.64
N TRP A 322 -19.29 -20.82 1.60
CA TRP A 322 -19.06 -21.03 3.02
C TRP A 322 -20.17 -21.92 3.62
N PRO A 323 -19.85 -22.99 4.38
CA PRO A 323 -18.53 -23.34 4.92
C PRO A 323 -17.68 -24.32 4.08
N ASP A 324 -18.18 -24.79 2.94
CA ASP A 324 -17.54 -25.86 2.16
C ASP A 324 -16.11 -25.55 1.67
N CYS A 325 -15.78 -24.27 1.52
CA CYS A 325 -14.44 -23.81 1.14
C CYS A 325 -13.45 -23.65 2.31
N ALA A 326 -13.82 -23.97 3.56
CA ALA A 326 -12.99 -23.69 4.73
C ALA A 326 -11.57 -24.28 4.66
N ASP A 327 -11.40 -25.46 4.06
CA ASP A 327 -10.12 -26.15 3.97
C ASP A 327 -9.13 -25.54 2.95
N VAL A 328 -9.59 -24.62 2.10
CA VAL A 328 -8.75 -23.91 1.14
C VAL A 328 -8.49 -22.44 1.52
N LEU A 329 -8.92 -22.04 2.72
CA LEU A 329 -8.58 -20.74 3.32
C LEU A 329 -7.32 -20.85 4.17
N THR A 330 -6.64 -19.73 4.39
CA THR A 330 -5.58 -19.67 5.40
C THR A 330 -6.14 -19.94 6.80
N PRO A 331 -5.36 -20.55 7.71
CA PRO A 331 -5.82 -20.90 9.05
C PRO A 331 -6.42 -19.72 9.83
N GLU A 332 -5.84 -18.53 9.66
CA GLU A 332 -6.28 -17.30 10.32
C GLU A 332 -7.65 -16.84 9.81
N MET A 333 -7.87 -16.87 8.48
CA MET A 333 -9.15 -16.48 7.89
C MET A 333 -10.26 -17.49 8.23
N ARG A 334 -9.96 -18.79 8.16
CA ARG A 334 -10.90 -19.84 8.60
C ARG A 334 -11.32 -19.64 10.06
N MET A 335 -10.35 -19.44 10.96
CA MET A 335 -10.63 -19.22 12.38
C MET A 335 -11.50 -17.98 12.61
N GLY A 336 -11.21 -16.88 11.91
CA GLY A 336 -12.00 -15.65 12.00
C GLY A 336 -13.46 -15.85 11.55
N LEU A 337 -13.68 -16.58 10.46
CA LEU A 337 -15.01 -16.88 9.92
C LEU A 337 -15.80 -17.83 10.84
N GLU A 338 -15.17 -18.86 11.39
CA GLU A 338 -15.80 -19.79 12.35
C GLU A 338 -16.22 -19.10 13.65
N ALA A 339 -15.42 -18.14 14.12
CA ALA A 339 -15.74 -17.33 15.30
C ALA A 339 -16.85 -16.28 15.05
N THR A 340 -17.19 -16.05 13.78
CA THR A 340 -18.22 -15.09 13.34
C THR A 340 -19.51 -15.86 13.00
N ALA A 341 -20.18 -16.34 14.05
CA ALA A 341 -21.47 -17.02 13.99
C ALA A 341 -22.65 -16.03 14.09
#